data_AF-A0A0N9V9A9-F1
#
_entry.id   AF-A0A0N9V9A9-F1
#
_cell.length_a   1.000
_cell.length_b   1.000
_cell.length_c   1.000
_cell.angle_alpha   90.00
_cell.angle_beta   90.00
_cell.angle_gamma   90.00
#
_symmetry.space_group_name_H-M   'P 1'
#
loop_
_entity.id
_entity.type
_entity.pdbx_description
1 polymer ?
#
loop_
_entity_poly.entity_id
_entity_poly.type
_entity_poly.pdbx_seq_one_letter_code
_entity_poly.pdbx_strand_id
1 'polypeptide(L)'
;MKLLLMVLGICFSMSSFAQFGEVNKQNLIGNWSCSASFKAGDLDIIEVSKLSFQEDGSSLQVGIGYYKNMNDEAKLQYDIASSWSLNDKVLKFYKSRINNHSFDNAAFNKTYQITENLLKSLDKDHDFIVHDLTENLLVIIPKGYNFAEVCHRL
;
A
#
# COMPACT_ATOMS: atom_id res chain seq x y z
N MET A 1 -14.50 68.17 17.67
CA MET A 1 -14.54 68.30 16.20
C MET A 1 -13.29 67.64 15.63
N LYS A 2 -13.44 66.63 14.75
CA LYS A 2 -12.40 65.88 14.00
C LYS A 2 -11.49 64.99 14.89
N LEU A 3 -11.11 63.75 14.56
CA LEU A 3 -11.22 62.94 13.35
C LEU A 3 -11.05 61.44 13.72
N LEU A 4 -11.73 60.56 12.96
CA LEU A 4 -11.55 59.10 12.88
C LEU A 4 -10.08 58.67 12.69
N LEU A 5 -9.69 57.48 13.18
CA LEU A 5 -9.48 56.28 12.35
C LEU A 5 -9.08 55.04 13.18
N MET A 6 -9.95 54.02 13.10
CA MET A 6 -9.61 52.60 13.27
C MET A 6 -8.45 52.21 12.35
N VAL A 7 -7.53 51.34 12.82
CA VAL A 7 -7.21 50.05 12.15
C VAL A 7 -6.71 49.09 13.22
N LEU A 8 -7.56 48.15 13.62
CA LEU A 8 -7.16 46.94 14.34
C LEU A 8 -6.56 45.99 13.29
N GLY A 9 -5.23 45.92 13.23
CA GLY A 9 -4.52 45.00 12.34
C GLY A 9 -4.63 43.57 12.88
N ILE A 10 -5.73 42.89 12.59
CA ILE A 10 -5.81 41.44 12.78
C ILE A 10 -5.06 40.79 11.61
N CYS A 11 -3.80 40.43 11.84
CA CYS A 11 -3.07 39.50 10.99
C CYS A 11 -3.72 38.11 11.12
N PHE A 12 -4.81 37.88 10.39
CA PHE A 12 -5.20 36.52 10.03
C PHE A 12 -4.18 36.01 9.01
N SER A 13 -3.09 35.44 9.51
CA SER A 13 -2.30 34.50 8.73
C SER A 13 -3.21 33.32 8.40
N MET A 14 -3.82 33.35 7.21
CA MET A 14 -4.42 32.16 6.62
C MET A 14 -3.27 31.20 6.31
N SER A 15 -2.88 30.40 7.31
CA SER A 15 -2.25 29.12 7.03
C SER A 15 -3.25 28.35 6.18
N SER A 16 -3.00 28.36 4.87
CA SER A 16 -3.70 27.50 3.93
C SER A 16 -3.37 26.07 4.34
N PHE A 17 -4.20 25.49 5.21
CA PHE A 17 -4.28 24.05 5.27
C PHE A 17 -4.71 23.65 3.87
N ALA A 18 -3.79 23.08 3.09
CA ALA A 18 -4.19 22.28 1.95
C ALA A 18 -5.13 21.22 2.53
N GLN A 19 -6.43 21.48 2.41
CA GLN A 19 -7.47 20.56 2.81
C GLN A 19 -7.39 19.43 1.80
N PHE A 20 -6.48 18.48 2.06
CA PHE A 20 -6.44 17.23 1.32
C PHE A 20 -7.84 16.65 1.42
N GLY A 21 -8.49 16.48 0.26
CA GLY A 21 -9.86 16.00 0.19
C GLY A 21 -10.01 14.69 0.97
N GLU A 22 -11.17 14.53 1.59
CA GLU A 22 -11.57 13.29 2.25
C GLU A 22 -11.45 12.13 1.26
N VAL A 23 -10.76 11.06 1.65
CA VAL A 23 -10.56 9.89 0.80
C VAL A 23 -11.88 9.14 0.69
N ASN A 24 -12.49 9.15 -0.49
CA ASN A 24 -13.75 8.43 -0.71
C ASN A 24 -13.50 6.92 -0.73
N LYS A 25 -13.86 6.23 0.36
CA LYS A 25 -13.76 4.77 0.51
C LYS A 25 -14.39 4.01 -0.66
N GLN A 26 -15.44 4.53 -1.29
CA GLN A 26 -16.11 3.83 -2.40
C GLN A 26 -15.26 3.75 -3.65
N ASN A 27 -14.28 4.65 -3.81
CA ASN A 27 -13.34 4.55 -4.91
C ASN A 27 -12.42 3.33 -4.76
N LEU A 28 -12.14 2.85 -3.53
CA LEU A 28 -11.33 1.64 -3.33
C LEU A 28 -12.02 0.36 -3.78
N ILE A 29 -13.35 0.26 -3.61
CA ILE A 29 -14.11 -0.97 -3.92
C ILE A 29 -13.95 -1.34 -5.38
N GLY A 30 -13.55 -2.58 -5.67
CA GLY A 30 -13.33 -3.07 -7.03
C GLY A 30 -12.01 -3.81 -7.19
N ASN A 31 -11.63 -4.04 -8.44
CA ASN A 31 -10.42 -4.79 -8.80
C ASN A 31 -9.33 -3.84 -9.29
N TRP A 32 -8.11 -4.13 -8.86
CA TRP A 32 -6.93 -3.32 -9.14
C TRP A 32 -5.81 -4.22 -9.64
N SER A 33 -5.03 -3.72 -10.59
CA SER A 33 -3.74 -4.27 -10.98
C SER A 33 -2.64 -3.44 -10.34
N CYS A 34 -1.89 -4.04 -9.43
CA CYS A 34 -0.89 -3.35 -8.62
C CYS A 34 0.52 -3.79 -8.98
N SER A 35 1.47 -2.88 -8.78
CA SER A 35 2.90 -3.18 -8.89
C SER A 35 3.72 -2.37 -7.91
N ALA A 36 4.79 -2.97 -7.42
CA ALA A 36 5.80 -2.32 -6.59
C ALA A 36 7.19 -2.79 -7.03
N SER A 37 8.19 -1.91 -6.89
CA SER A 37 9.59 -2.29 -7.07
C SER A 37 10.46 -1.61 -6.03
N PHE A 38 11.33 -2.38 -5.39
CA PHE A 38 12.19 -1.90 -4.33
C PHE A 38 13.42 -2.79 -4.15
N LYS A 39 14.39 -2.30 -3.41
CA LYS A 39 15.59 -3.04 -3.01
C LYS A 39 15.50 -3.43 -1.54
N ALA A 40 15.93 -4.66 -1.23
CA ALA A 40 16.08 -5.14 0.15
C ALA A 40 17.45 -5.82 0.29
N GLY A 41 18.43 -5.09 0.79
CA GLY A 41 19.82 -5.56 0.79
C GLY A 41 20.36 -5.68 -0.64
N ASP A 42 20.83 -6.88 -1.00
CA ASP A 42 21.32 -7.23 -2.34
C ASP A 42 20.21 -7.69 -3.30
N LEU A 43 18.96 -7.77 -2.84
CA LEU A 43 17.82 -8.17 -3.65
C LEU A 43 17.18 -6.99 -4.36
N ASP A 44 17.00 -7.14 -5.68
CA ASP A 44 16.03 -6.43 -6.47
C ASP A 44 14.70 -7.19 -6.44
N ILE A 45 13.64 -6.49 -6.03
CA ILE A 45 12.31 -7.08 -5.85
C ILE A 45 11.33 -6.33 -6.74
N ILE A 46 10.54 -7.09 -7.50
CA ILE A 46 9.40 -6.59 -8.26
C ILE A 46 8.20 -7.43 -7.87
N GLU A 47 7.14 -6.77 -7.46
CA GLU A 47 5.86 -7.40 -7.17
C GLU A 47 4.83 -6.93 -8.19
N VAL A 48 4.05 -7.87 -8.72
CA VAL A 48 2.87 -7.59 -9.53
C VAL A 48 1.71 -8.41 -8.98
N SER A 49 0.57 -7.77 -8.80
CA SER A 49 -0.58 -8.42 -8.17
C SER A 49 -1.90 -7.90 -8.73
N LYS A 50 -2.96 -8.68 -8.51
CA LYS A 50 -4.33 -8.22 -8.58
C LYS A 50 -4.87 -8.14 -7.17
N LEU A 51 -5.44 -7.00 -6.83
CA LEU A 51 -6.03 -6.73 -5.52
C LEU A 51 -7.51 -6.39 -5.69
N SER A 52 -8.36 -7.12 -4.98
CA SER A 52 -9.81 -6.92 -4.98
C SER A 52 -10.26 -6.43 -3.62
N PHE A 53 -10.96 -5.30 -3.56
CA PHE A 53 -11.62 -4.80 -2.36
C PHE A 53 -13.14 -5.00 -2.46
N GLN A 54 -13.73 -5.64 -1.46
CA GLN A 54 -15.17 -5.89 -1.37
C GLN A 54 -15.85 -4.93 -0.39
N GLU A 55 -17.15 -4.66 -0.60
CA GLU A 55 -17.94 -3.75 0.25
C GLU A 55 -18.03 -4.22 1.71
N ASP A 56 -17.98 -5.53 1.93
CA ASP A 56 -18.03 -6.15 3.26
C ASP A 56 -16.72 -6.00 4.06
N GLY A 57 -15.72 -5.35 3.49
CA GLY A 57 -14.41 -5.18 4.12
C GLY A 57 -13.46 -6.36 3.92
N SER A 58 -13.79 -7.34 3.07
CA SER A 58 -12.87 -8.38 2.65
C SER A 58 -12.04 -7.97 1.44
N SER A 59 -10.87 -8.58 1.30
CA SER A 59 -9.96 -8.38 0.18
C SER A 59 -9.26 -9.67 -0.23
N LEU A 60 -8.87 -9.73 -1.50
CA LEU A 60 -8.10 -10.83 -2.07
C LEU A 60 -6.95 -10.25 -2.90
N GLN A 61 -5.74 -10.71 -2.64
CA GLN A 61 -4.55 -10.37 -3.39
C GLN A 61 -3.94 -11.63 -4.01
N VAL A 62 -3.83 -11.65 -5.34
CA VAL A 62 -3.17 -12.72 -6.07
C VAL A 62 -2.02 -12.12 -6.83
N GLY A 63 -0.79 -12.57 -6.55
CA GLY A 63 0.39 -11.92 -7.08
C GLY A 63 1.58 -12.82 -7.28
N ILE A 64 2.60 -12.21 -7.89
CA ILE A 64 3.90 -12.80 -8.16
C ILE A 64 4.96 -11.81 -7.68
N GLY A 65 5.80 -12.25 -6.74
CA GLY A 65 7.04 -11.57 -6.39
C GLY A 65 8.20 -12.15 -7.18
N TYR A 66 8.93 -11.31 -7.90
CA TYR A 66 10.17 -11.62 -8.58
C TYR A 66 11.33 -11.10 -7.74
N TYR A 67 12.28 -11.98 -7.41
CA TYR A 67 13.45 -11.69 -6.60
C TYR A 67 14.68 -11.96 -7.44
N LYS A 68 15.63 -11.03 -7.43
CA LYS A 68 16.87 -11.15 -8.19
C LYS A 68 18.04 -10.60 -7.40
N ASN A 69 19.16 -11.30 -7.43
CA ASN A 69 20.46 -10.76 -7.04
C ASN A 69 21.42 -10.81 -8.24
N MET A 70 22.72 -10.59 -8.01
CA MET A 70 23.71 -10.61 -9.09
C MET A 70 23.91 -11.96 -9.77
N ASN A 71 23.55 -13.08 -9.11
CA ASN A 71 23.89 -14.43 -9.53
C ASN A 71 22.66 -15.30 -9.86
N ASP A 72 21.50 -15.00 -9.29
CA ASP A 72 20.34 -15.89 -9.29
C ASP A 72 19.02 -15.10 -9.20
N GLU A 73 17.93 -15.77 -9.57
CA GLU A 73 16.57 -15.26 -9.50
C GLU A 73 15.59 -16.30 -8.96
N ALA A 74 14.48 -15.81 -8.43
CA ALA A 74 13.40 -16.66 -7.92
C ALA A 74 12.04 -15.97 -8.03
N LYS A 75 10.98 -16.76 -8.02
CA LYS A 75 9.60 -16.31 -8.10
C LYS A 75 8.78 -16.93 -6.97
N LEU A 76 8.05 -16.07 -6.27
CA LEU A 76 7.00 -16.46 -5.33
C LEU A 76 5.65 -16.14 -5.96
N GLN A 77 4.83 -17.16 -6.20
CA GLN A 77 3.41 -16.97 -6.47
C GLN A 77 2.64 -17.09 -5.17
N TYR A 78 1.65 -16.24 -4.95
CA TYR A 78 0.85 -16.26 -3.72
C TYR A 78 -0.60 -15.84 -3.95
N ASP A 79 -1.45 -16.24 -3.02
CA ASP A 79 -2.85 -15.85 -2.87
C ASP A 79 -3.09 -15.55 -1.39
N ILE A 80 -3.39 -14.29 -1.08
CA ILE A 80 -3.62 -13.79 0.28
C ILE A 80 -5.03 -13.22 0.37
N ALA A 81 -5.80 -13.70 1.33
CA ALA A 81 -7.06 -13.09 1.72
C ALA A 81 -6.88 -12.30 3.02
N SER A 82 -7.46 -11.10 3.08
CA SER A 82 -7.37 -10.21 4.25
C SER A 82 -8.69 -9.49 4.47
N SER A 83 -8.88 -8.98 5.69
CA SER A 83 -9.84 -7.89 5.93
C SER A 83 -9.14 -6.55 5.72
N TRP A 84 -9.88 -5.52 5.32
CA TRP A 84 -9.36 -4.18 5.13
C TRP A 84 -10.26 -3.12 5.76
N SER A 85 -9.65 -2.01 6.16
CA SER A 85 -10.35 -0.79 6.54
C SER A 85 -9.58 0.43 6.09
N LEU A 86 -10.30 1.51 5.80
CA LEU A 86 -9.73 2.81 5.50
C LEU A 86 -10.21 3.79 6.56
N ASN A 87 -9.28 4.42 7.27
CA ASN A 87 -9.56 5.54 8.16
C ASN A 87 -8.67 6.71 7.77
N ASP A 88 -9.29 7.83 7.40
CA ASP A 88 -8.63 8.98 6.76
C ASP A 88 -7.78 8.55 5.55
N LYS A 89 -6.46 8.50 5.73
CA LYS A 89 -5.47 8.11 4.71
C LYS A 89 -4.75 6.81 5.06
N VAL A 90 -5.20 6.09 6.09
CA VAL A 90 -4.57 4.84 6.51
C VAL A 90 -5.43 3.68 6.03
N LEU A 91 -4.95 3.01 4.99
CA LEU A 91 -5.48 1.72 4.55
C LEU A 91 -4.81 0.63 5.37
N LYS A 92 -5.60 -0.12 6.13
CA LYS A 92 -5.11 -1.17 7.01
C LYS A 92 -5.58 -2.53 6.52
N PHE A 93 -4.66 -3.47 6.35
CA PHE A 93 -4.96 -4.90 6.15
C PHE A 93 -4.76 -5.65 7.46
N TYR A 94 -5.68 -6.55 7.79
CA TYR A 94 -5.66 -7.32 9.03
C TYR A 94 -6.33 -8.69 8.83
N LYS A 95 -6.10 -9.61 9.77
CA LYS A 95 -6.59 -11.01 9.67
C LYS A 95 -6.20 -11.66 8.34
N SER A 96 -4.97 -11.40 7.90
CA SER A 96 -4.45 -11.91 6.65
C SER A 96 -4.20 -13.41 6.74
N ARG A 97 -4.50 -14.14 5.66
CA ARG A 97 -4.25 -15.56 5.54
C ARG A 97 -3.79 -15.88 4.13
N ILE A 98 -2.83 -16.78 4.01
CA ILE A 98 -2.40 -17.29 2.71
C ILE A 98 -3.27 -18.50 2.35
N ASN A 99 -3.90 -18.44 1.18
CA ASN A 99 -4.68 -19.57 0.66
C ASN A 99 -3.77 -20.53 -0.11
N ASN A 100 -2.83 -19.99 -0.89
CA ASN A 100 -1.89 -20.77 -1.68
C ASN A 100 -0.57 -20.01 -1.88
N HIS A 101 0.53 -20.75 -2.03
CA HIS A 101 1.79 -20.20 -2.50
C HIS A 101 2.68 -21.25 -3.17
N SER A 102 3.57 -20.81 -4.05
CA SER A 102 4.63 -21.64 -4.61
C SER A 102 5.89 -20.83 -4.83
N PHE A 103 7.05 -21.44 -4.56
CA PHE A 103 8.35 -20.82 -4.74
C PHE A 103 9.20 -21.72 -5.63
N ASP A 104 9.73 -21.18 -6.73
CA ASP A 104 10.38 -21.99 -7.77
C ASP A 104 11.86 -22.34 -7.49
N ASN A 105 12.53 -21.60 -6.59
CA ASN A 105 13.94 -21.81 -6.25
C ASN A 105 14.13 -22.03 -4.73
N ALA A 106 14.08 -23.29 -4.29
CA ALA A 106 14.17 -23.62 -2.87
C ALA A 106 15.49 -23.21 -2.19
N ALA A 107 16.61 -23.23 -2.92
CA ALA A 107 17.92 -22.82 -2.40
C ALA A 107 17.95 -21.31 -2.12
N PHE A 108 17.42 -20.51 -3.06
CA PHE A 108 17.24 -19.07 -2.89
C PHE A 108 16.31 -18.77 -1.71
N ASN A 109 15.18 -19.46 -1.61
CA ASN A 109 14.25 -19.28 -0.49
C ASN A 109 14.89 -19.61 0.86
N LYS A 110 15.71 -20.66 0.95
CA LYS A 110 16.41 -21.02 2.18
C LYS A 110 17.39 -19.93 2.62
N THR A 111 18.07 -19.31 1.66
CA THR A 111 19.05 -18.24 1.92
C THR A 111 18.36 -16.97 2.42
N TYR A 112 17.28 -16.54 1.77
CA TYR A 112 16.63 -15.25 2.03
C TYR A 112 15.36 -15.35 2.90
N GLN A 113 14.94 -16.58 3.24
CA GLN A 113 13.76 -16.88 4.07
C GLN A 113 12.48 -16.20 3.58
N ILE A 114 12.29 -16.08 2.26
CA ILE A 114 11.21 -15.28 1.67
C ILE A 114 9.83 -15.80 2.08
N THR A 115 9.59 -17.11 1.92
CA THR A 115 8.30 -17.71 2.31
C THR A 115 8.07 -17.61 3.81
N GLU A 116 9.08 -17.88 4.63
CA GLU A 116 8.96 -17.79 6.10
C GLU A 116 8.63 -16.36 6.55
N ASN A 117 9.28 -15.37 5.95
CA ASN A 117 9.02 -13.96 6.23
C ASN A 117 7.62 -13.54 5.79
N LEU A 118 7.14 -14.01 4.64
CA LEU A 118 5.75 -13.80 4.23
C LEU A 118 4.78 -14.39 5.25
N LEU A 119 4.96 -15.65 5.65
CA LEU A 119 4.06 -16.29 6.61
C LEU A 119 4.02 -15.56 7.95
N LYS A 120 5.19 -15.15 8.47
CA LYS A 120 5.29 -14.36 9.71
C LYS A 120 4.69 -12.96 9.59
N SER A 121 4.66 -12.37 8.39
CA SER A 121 4.08 -11.05 8.20
C SER A 121 2.56 -11.07 8.33
N LEU A 122 1.91 -12.16 7.89
CA LEU A 122 0.45 -12.32 7.91
C LEU A 122 -0.17 -12.30 9.32
N ASP A 123 0.61 -12.63 10.36
CA ASP A 123 0.18 -12.56 11.76
C ASP A 123 0.09 -11.11 12.29
N LYS A 124 0.48 -10.13 11.48
CA LYS A 124 0.50 -8.71 11.83
C LYS A 124 -0.47 -7.94 10.97
N ASP A 125 -0.95 -6.84 11.54
CA ASP A 125 -1.66 -5.85 10.75
C ASP A 125 -0.66 -5.04 9.92
N HIS A 126 -1.06 -4.67 8.70
CA HIS A 126 -0.26 -3.88 7.78
C HIS A 126 -0.95 -2.55 7.50
N ASP A 127 -0.33 -1.45 7.93
CA ASP A 127 -0.78 -0.10 7.65
C ASP A 127 -0.10 0.43 6.39
N PHE A 128 -0.89 1.04 5.51
CA PHE A 128 -0.45 1.74 4.31
C PHE A 128 -0.99 3.16 4.32
N ILE A 129 -0.15 4.12 3.92
CA ILE A 129 -0.58 5.50 3.71
C ILE A 129 -1.06 5.64 2.27
N VAL A 130 -2.33 6.02 2.11
CA VAL A 130 -2.92 6.38 0.82
C VAL A 130 -2.39 7.75 0.41
N HIS A 131 -1.52 7.74 -0.60
CA HIS A 131 -0.97 8.95 -1.18
C HIS A 131 -1.92 9.55 -2.22
N ASP A 132 -2.49 8.71 -3.09
CA ASP A 132 -3.46 9.10 -4.10
C ASP A 132 -4.57 8.05 -4.22
N LEU A 133 -5.81 8.51 -4.39
CA LEU A 133 -6.97 7.67 -4.67
C LEU A 133 -7.94 8.43 -5.58
N THR A 134 -8.08 7.93 -6.80
CA THR A 134 -9.08 8.33 -7.79
C THR A 134 -9.90 7.12 -8.21
N GLU A 135 -10.82 7.28 -9.16
CA GLU A 135 -11.56 6.16 -9.74
C GLU A 135 -10.65 5.15 -10.48
N ASN A 136 -9.47 5.59 -10.94
CA ASN A 136 -8.59 4.81 -11.82
C ASN A 136 -7.19 4.54 -11.26
N LEU A 137 -6.80 5.23 -10.18
CA LEU A 137 -5.45 5.19 -9.61
C LEU A 137 -5.54 5.08 -8.09
N LEU A 138 -4.77 4.16 -7.55
CA LEU A 138 -4.49 4.04 -6.12
C LEU A 138 -2.97 3.99 -5.95
N VAL A 139 -2.42 4.89 -5.13
CA VAL A 139 -1.01 4.89 -4.76
C VAL A 139 -0.92 4.76 -3.25
N ILE A 140 -0.30 3.68 -2.78
CA ILE A 140 -0.15 3.37 -1.36
C ILE A 140 1.31 3.18 -0.98
N ILE A 141 1.67 3.58 0.22
CA ILE A 141 3.03 3.48 0.77
C ILE A 141 2.94 2.66 2.07
N PRO A 142 3.54 1.47 2.14
CA PRO A 142 3.57 0.69 3.37
C PRO A 142 4.28 1.49 4.48
N LYS A 143 3.67 1.55 5.65
CA LYS A 143 4.19 2.35 6.77
C LYS A 143 5.55 1.82 7.23
N GLY A 144 6.55 2.70 7.26
CA GLY A 144 7.93 2.35 7.62
C GLY A 144 8.81 1.94 6.43
N TYR A 145 8.28 1.97 5.21
CA TYR A 145 9.01 1.67 3.98
C TYR A 145 9.07 2.90 3.07
N ASN A 146 10.08 2.93 2.19
CA ASN A 146 10.30 4.01 1.23
C ASN A 146 10.13 3.51 -0.21
N PHE A 147 9.01 2.86 -0.48
CA PHE A 147 8.56 2.51 -1.82
C PHE A 147 7.05 2.67 -1.90
N ALA A 148 6.54 2.83 -3.12
CA ALA A 148 5.11 2.91 -3.38
C ALA A 148 4.66 1.66 -4.14
N GLU A 149 3.45 1.22 -3.82
CA GLU A 149 2.68 0.32 -4.65
C GLU A 149 1.68 1.15 -5.45
N VAL A 150 1.72 0.96 -6.76
CA VAL A 150 0.90 1.71 -7.72
C VAL A 150 -0.10 0.74 -8.33
N CYS A 151 -1.37 1.07 -8.18
CA CYS A 151 -2.51 0.26 -8.57
C CYS A 151 -3.37 1.00 -9.60
N HIS A 152 -3.72 0.30 -10.68
CA HIS A 152 -4.63 0.78 -11.70
C HIS A 152 -5.93 -0.03 -11.71
N ARG A 153 -7.05 0.66 -11.91
CA ARG A 153 -8.37 0.01 -11.99
C ARG A 153 -8.43 -0.97 -13.17
N LEU A 154 -9.08 -2.12 -12.97
CA LEU A 154 -9.36 -3.14 -14.00
C LEU A 154 -10.76 -3.01 -14.59
#